data_AF-A0A2V5I1Q9-F1
#
_entry.id   AF-A0A2V5I1Q9-F1
#
_cell.length_a   1.000
_cell.length_b   1.000
_cell.length_c   1.000
_cell.angle_alpha   90.00
_cell.angle_beta   90.00
_cell.angle_gamma   90.00
#
_symmetry.space_group_name_H-M   'P 1'
#
loop_
_entity.id
_entity.type
_entity.pdbx_description
1 polymer ?
#
loop_
_entity_poly.entity_id
_entity_poly.type
_entity_poly.pdbx_seq_one_letter_code
_entity_poly.pdbx_strand_id
1 'polypeptide(L)'
;WGDNSYGVSYVTGPSPTGPFTSTPTKILQGNDKIGTGTGHHSVLTIGEEYYIVYHRRYPNDTARDHRVVCIDRMEFDAQGNILPVNITLEGVEARPL
;
A
#
# COMPACT_ATOMS: atom_id res chain seq x y z
N TRP A 1 -14.66 2.62 -3.25
CA TRP A 1 -13.39 3.33 -3.55
C TRP A 1 -13.33 4.72 -2.95
N GLY A 2 -14.45 5.32 -2.52
CA GLY A 2 -14.47 6.68 -1.94
C GLY A 2 -14.19 6.74 -0.44
N ASP A 3 -14.10 5.59 0.22
CA ASP A 3 -13.96 5.41 1.66
C ASP A 3 -12.77 4.51 2.01
N ASN A 4 -12.45 4.39 3.30
CA ASN A 4 -11.27 3.64 3.79
C ASN A 4 -11.45 2.11 3.76
N SER A 5 -12.63 1.62 3.36
CA SER A 5 -12.85 0.19 3.12
C SER A 5 -12.06 -0.29 1.90
N TYR A 6 -11.84 0.58 0.90
CA TYR A 6 -11.02 0.27 -0.26
C TYR A 6 -9.52 0.35 0.07
N GLY A 7 -8.82 -0.75 -0.15
CA GLY A 7 -7.42 -0.91 0.23
C GLY A 7 -6.82 -2.19 -0.34
N VAL A 8 -5.66 -2.57 0.17
CA VAL A 8 -4.91 -3.74 -0.30
C VAL A 8 -4.81 -4.76 0.83
N SER A 9 -5.07 -6.02 0.49
CA SER A 9 -4.78 -7.16 1.34
C SER A 9 -3.89 -8.15 0.59
N TYR A 10 -3.12 -8.95 1.31
CA TYR A 10 -2.29 -10.01 0.73
C TYR A 10 -2.65 -11.38 1.31
N VAL A 11 -2.29 -12.41 0.54
CA VAL A 11 -2.26 -13.82 0.92
C VAL A 11 -0.92 -14.40 0.46
N THR A 12 -0.51 -15.52 1.04
CA THR A 12 0.76 -16.19 0.66
C THR A 12 0.50 -17.60 0.13
N GLY A 13 1.42 -18.13 -0.66
CA GLY A 13 1.35 -19.48 -1.19
C GLY A 13 2.75 -19.99 -1.57
N PRO A 14 2.96 -21.31 -1.67
CA PRO A 14 4.26 -21.89 -1.95
C PRO A 14 4.68 -21.77 -3.43
N SER A 15 3.75 -21.36 -4.31
CA SER A 15 4.01 -21.15 -5.74
C SER A 15 3.26 -19.91 -6.27
N PRO A 16 3.66 -19.37 -7.43
CA PRO A 16 2.98 -18.23 -8.06
C PRO A 16 1.49 -18.47 -8.37
N THR A 17 1.07 -19.72 -8.47
CA THR A 17 -0.32 -20.12 -8.75
C THR A 17 -1.02 -20.73 -7.53
N GLY A 18 -0.41 -20.65 -6.35
CA GLY A 18 -0.96 -21.15 -5.09
C GLY A 18 -0.62 -22.61 -4.76
N PRO A 19 -1.40 -23.30 -3.90
CA PRO A 19 -2.58 -22.77 -3.22
C PRO A 19 -2.23 -21.60 -2.30
N PHE A 20 -3.11 -20.60 -2.21
CA PHE A 20 -2.94 -19.46 -1.32
C PHE A 20 -3.60 -19.70 0.04
N THR A 21 -3.13 -19.00 1.08
CA THR A 21 -3.79 -18.94 2.39
C THR A 21 -5.20 -18.39 2.26
N SER A 22 -6.14 -18.90 3.06
CA SER A 22 -7.55 -18.53 2.98
C SER A 22 -7.88 -17.17 3.62
N THR A 23 -7.11 -16.76 4.63
CA THR A 23 -7.32 -15.50 5.33
C THR A 23 -6.42 -14.42 4.75
N PRO A 24 -6.99 -13.36 4.14
CA PRO A 24 -6.23 -12.21 3.69
C PRO A 24 -5.91 -11.26 4.84
N THR A 25 -4.73 -10.66 4.81
CA THR A 25 -4.31 -9.62 5.77
C THR A 25 -4.30 -8.27 5.09
N LYS A 26 -5.06 -7.29 5.63
CA LYS A 26 -5.12 -5.92 5.08
C LYS A 26 -3.85 -5.16 5.45
N ILE A 27 -3.16 -4.62 4.45
CA ILE A 27 -1.87 -3.91 4.61
C ILE A 27 -1.92 -2.46 4.19
N LEU A 28 -2.86 -2.05 3.33
CA LEU A 28 -3.00 -0.66 2.90
C LEU A 28 -4.46 -0.24 3.01
N GLN A 29 -4.70 0.93 3.58
CA GLN A 29 -6.02 1.55 3.66
C GLN A 29 -5.89 3.07 3.67
N GLY A 30 -6.99 3.76 3.37
CA GLY A 30 -7.03 5.21 3.49
C GLY A 30 -7.01 5.68 4.96
N ASN A 31 -6.71 6.96 5.13
CA ASN A 31 -6.76 7.69 6.39
C ASN A 31 -7.41 9.05 6.10
N ASP A 32 -8.52 9.38 6.77
CA ASP A 32 -9.32 10.58 6.46
C ASP A 32 -8.54 11.90 6.60
N LYS A 33 -7.43 11.92 7.34
CA LYS A 33 -6.57 13.09 7.47
C LYS A 33 -5.55 13.22 6.34
N ILE A 34 -5.20 12.11 5.70
CA ILE A 34 -4.14 12.04 4.68
C ILE A 34 -4.78 11.88 3.31
N GLY A 35 -5.56 10.83 3.10
CA GLY A 35 -6.25 10.58 1.85
C GLY A 35 -6.97 9.24 1.83
N THR A 36 -7.90 9.09 0.88
CA THR A 36 -8.75 7.90 0.75
C THR A 36 -8.53 7.20 -0.60
N GLY A 37 -9.10 6.00 -0.73
CA GLY A 37 -9.17 5.29 -2.01
C GLY A 37 -7.86 4.64 -2.46
N THR A 38 -7.14 3.98 -1.55
CA THR A 38 -5.77 3.46 -1.75
C THR A 38 -5.66 2.04 -2.34
N GLY A 39 -6.62 1.59 -3.15
CA GLY A 39 -6.73 0.17 -3.49
C GLY A 39 -6.04 -0.33 -4.76
N HIS A 40 -5.23 0.48 -5.47
CA HIS A 40 -4.37 -0.02 -6.57
C HIS A 40 -2.92 0.34 -6.26
N HIS A 41 -2.03 -0.64 -6.44
CA HIS A 41 -0.64 -0.53 -6.03
C HIS A 41 0.28 -1.41 -6.87
N SER A 42 1.58 -1.19 -6.73
CA SER A 42 2.68 -2.08 -7.09
C SER A 42 3.68 -2.10 -5.94
N VAL A 43 4.50 -3.15 -5.87
CA VAL A 43 5.60 -3.27 -4.91
C VAL A 43 6.91 -3.29 -5.68
N LEU A 44 7.91 -2.58 -5.19
CA LEU A 44 9.27 -2.60 -5.72
C LEU A 44 10.27 -2.79 -4.58
N THR A 45 11.43 -3.36 -4.92
CA THR A 45 12.55 -3.53 -4.01
C THR A 45 13.80 -2.86 -4.58
N ILE A 46 14.53 -2.15 -3.73
CA ILE A 46 15.82 -1.53 -4.05
C ILE A 46 16.81 -1.97 -2.98
N GLY A 47 17.70 -2.90 -3.33
CA GLY A 47 18.54 -3.58 -2.34
C GLY A 47 17.69 -4.44 -1.41
N GLU A 48 17.73 -4.15 -0.11
CA GLU A 48 16.94 -4.84 0.92
C GLU A 48 15.65 -4.10 1.29
N GLU A 49 15.43 -2.92 0.70
CA GLU A 49 14.36 -2.01 1.09
C GLU A 49 13.16 -2.14 0.15
N TYR A 50 11.99 -2.41 0.75
CA TYR A 50 10.73 -2.56 0.03
C TYR A 50 9.90 -1.28 0.10
N TYR A 51 9.22 -1.00 -1.01
CA TYR A 51 8.34 0.13 -1.17
C TYR A 51 7.03 -0.32 -1.80
N ILE A 52 5.95 0.32 -1.38
CA ILE A 52 4.66 0.22 -2.04
C ILE A 52 4.36 1.54 -2.75
N VAL A 53 4.11 1.46 -4.05
CA VAL A 53 3.68 2.58 -4.88
C VAL A 53 2.19 2.42 -5.13
N TYR A 54 1.39 3.42 -4.80
CA TYR A 54 -0.07 3.34 -4.88
C TYR A 54 -0.66 4.69 -5.28
N HIS A 55 -1.98 4.77 -5.42
CA HIS A 55 -2.65 6.06 -5.58
C HIS A 55 -3.57 6.37 -4.40
N ARG A 56 -3.81 7.65 -4.14
CA ARG A 56 -4.86 8.13 -3.23
C ARG A 56 -5.59 9.34 -3.81
N ARG A 57 -6.64 9.78 -3.10
CA ARG A 57 -7.26 11.10 -3.26
C ARG A 57 -6.94 11.96 -2.04
N TYR A 58 -6.88 13.27 -2.22
CA TYR A 58 -6.83 14.19 -1.08
C TYR A 58 -8.10 14.07 -0.23
N PRO A 59 -8.05 14.42 1.07
CA PRO A 59 -9.22 14.42 1.93
C PRO A 59 -10.34 15.26 1.29
N ASN A 60 -11.56 14.74 1.32
CA ASN A 60 -12.77 15.35 0.73
C ASN A 60 -12.79 15.47 -0.81
N ASP A 61 -11.78 15.00 -1.54
CA ASP A 61 -11.84 14.93 -3.00
C ASP A 61 -12.63 13.68 -3.43
N THR A 62 -13.79 13.92 -4.04
CA THR A 62 -14.73 12.88 -4.47
C THR A 62 -14.68 12.65 -5.99
N ALA A 63 -13.88 13.42 -6.73
CA ALA A 63 -13.76 13.23 -8.17
C ALA A 63 -13.09 11.90 -8.49
N ARG A 64 -13.67 11.17 -9.45
CA ARG A 64 -13.21 9.81 -9.79
C ARG A 64 -11.75 9.78 -10.21
N ASP A 65 -11.30 10.77 -10.97
CA ASP A 65 -10.03 10.71 -11.69
C ASP A 65 -8.90 11.54 -11.03
N HIS A 66 -9.18 12.24 -9.93
CA HIS A 66 -8.21 13.05 -9.17
C HIS A 66 -7.33 12.19 -8.26
N ARG A 67 -6.57 11.29 -8.87
CA ARG A 67 -5.66 10.39 -8.17
C ARG A 67 -4.25 10.94 -8.20
N VAL A 68 -3.56 10.87 -7.07
CA VAL A 68 -2.13 11.21 -6.95
C VAL A 68 -1.34 9.96 -6.64
N VAL A 69 -0.17 9.82 -7.29
CA VAL A 69 0.76 8.71 -7.04
C VAL A 69 1.50 8.97 -5.73
N CYS A 70 1.60 7.94 -4.91
CA CYS A 70 2.23 7.95 -3.60
C CYS A 70 3.22 6.79 -3.50
N ILE A 71 4.22 6.94 -2.64
CA ILE A 71 5.20 5.91 -2.33
C ILE A 71 5.49 5.95 -0.84
N ASP A 72 5.41 4.80 -0.17
CA ASP A 72 5.73 4.65 1.24
C ASP A 72 6.53 3.35 1.47
N ARG A 73 7.16 3.23 2.62
CA ARG A 73 7.90 2.02 3.03
C ARG A 73 6.94 0.85 3.23
N MET A 74 7.38 -0.33 2.80
CA MET A 74 6.73 -1.59 3.13
C MET A 74 7.71 -2.43 3.94
N GLU A 75 7.29 -2.85 5.12
CA GLU A 75 8.16 -3.53 6.09
C GLU A 75 7.60 -4.91 6.41
N PHE A 76 8.46 -5.77 6.94
CA PHE A 76 8.11 -7.13 7.31
C PHE A 76 8.44 -7.37 8.78
N ASP A 77 7.62 -8.17 9.46
CA ASP A 77 7.98 -8.68 10.78
C ASP A 77 9.02 -9.81 10.68
N ALA A 78 9.49 -10.28 11.84
CA ALA A 78 10.48 -11.37 11.91
C ALA A 78 9.95 -12.73 11.38
N GLN A 79 8.64 -12.86 11.19
CA GLN A 79 7.98 -14.04 10.63
C GLN A 79 7.74 -13.90 9.12
N GLY A 80 8.11 -12.77 8.52
CA GLY A 80 7.92 -12.48 7.10
C GLY A 80 6.51 -11.99 6.74
N ASN A 81 5.68 -11.59 7.71
CA ASN A 81 4.41 -10.95 7.42
C ASN A 81 4.61 -9.49 7.07
N ILE A 82 3.81 -8.98 6.11
CA ILE A 82 3.84 -7.58 5.74
C ILE A 82 3.16 -6.76 6.84
N LEU A 83 3.86 -5.77 7.38
CA LEU A 83 3.31 -4.82 8.34
C LEU A 83 2.34 -3.84 7.65
N PRO A 84 1.31 -3.33 8.36
CA PRO A 84 0.45 -2.28 7.81
C PRO A 84 1.27 -1.07 7.36
N VAL A 85 1.04 -0.65 6.12
CA VAL A 85 1.71 0.49 5.51
C VAL A 85 1.19 1.77 6.16
N ASN A 86 2.12 2.60 6.65
CA ASN A 86 1.81 3.94 7.11
C ASN A 86 1.81 4.90 5.92
N ILE A 87 0.62 5.36 5.49
CA ILE A 87 0.53 6.34 4.40
C ILE A 87 0.96 7.72 4.90
N THR A 88 1.76 8.44 4.12
CA THR A 88 2.33 9.74 4.52
C THR A 88 1.97 10.88 3.55
N LEU A 89 2.30 12.12 3.93
CA LEU A 89 2.20 13.28 3.04
C LEU A 89 3.51 13.50 2.26
N GLU A 90 4.63 13.13 2.85
CA GLU A 90 5.99 13.39 2.40
C GLU A 90 6.53 12.30 1.46
N GLY A 91 6.03 11.07 1.61
CA GLY A 91 6.56 9.90 0.93
C GLY A 91 7.89 9.44 1.54
N VAL A 92 8.78 8.91 0.70
CA VAL A 92 10.09 8.41 1.13
C VAL A 92 11.21 9.39 0.79
N GLU A 93 12.28 9.38 1.58
CA GLU A 93 13.44 10.21 1.33
C GLU A 93 14.06 9.95 -0.05
N ALA A 94 14.57 11.01 -0.67
CA ALA A 94 15.27 10.91 -1.94
C ALA A 94 16.54 10.07 -1.77
N ARG A 95 16.73 9.08 -2.64
CA ARG A 95 17.99 8.36 -2.74
C ARG A 95 18.96 9.18 -3.60
N PRO A 96 20.09 9.65 -3.06
CA PRO A 96 21.11 10.30 -3.87
C PRO A 96 21.67 9.31 -4.90
N LEU A 97 22.05 9.84 -6.06
CA LEU A 97 22.66 9.09 -7.17
C LEU A 97 24.10 8.69 -6.87
#